data_AF-A0A2P7BWF4-F1
#
_entry.id   AF-A0A2P7BWF4-F1
#
_cell.length_a   1.000
_cell.length_b   1.000
_cell.length_c   1.000
_cell.angle_alpha   90.00
_cell.angle_beta   90.00
_cell.angle_gamma   90.00
#
_symmetry.space_group_name_H-M   'P 1'
#
loop_
_entity.id
_entity.type
_entity.pdbx_description
1 polymer ?
#
loop_
_entity_poly.entity_id
_entity_poly.type
_entity_poly.pdbx_seq_one_letter_code
_entity_poly.pdbx_strand_id
1 'polypeptide(L)' 'MNAISKQLEDEIDEALAYHQGDVRATIAALLAEREFLLREIEYASLAMSYGFARGWKPGQQKIVR' A
#
# COMPACT_ATOMS: atom_id res chain seq x y z
N MET A 1 -3.40 -20.25 -17.04
CA MET A 1 -3.25 -19.34 -15.88
C MET A 1 -1.96 -18.55 -16.08
N ASN A 2 -2.01 -17.22 -15.98
CA ASN A 2 -0.84 -16.35 -16.18
C ASN A 2 0.04 -16.36 -14.91
N ALA A 3 1.37 -16.31 -15.07
CA ALA A 3 2.31 -16.30 -13.95
C ALA A 3 2.03 -15.14 -12.97
N ILE A 4 1.64 -13.97 -13.47
CA ILE A 4 1.28 -12.80 -12.65
C ILE A 4 0.06 -13.09 -11.75
N SER A 5 -0.96 -13.77 -12.28
CA SER A 5 -2.16 -14.11 -11.50
C SER A 5 -1.83 -15.08 -10.37
N LYS A 6 -0.93 -16.03 -10.62
CA LYS A 6 -0.49 -16.99 -9.60
C LYS A 6 0.29 -16.29 -8.48
N GLN A 7 1.19 -15.38 -8.83
CA GLN A 7 1.94 -14.61 -7.82
C GLN A 7 1.01 -13.78 -6.93
N LEU A 8 -0.04 -13.18 -7.53
CA LEU A 8 -1.04 -12.44 -6.76
C LEU A 8 -1.82 -13.34 -5.81
N GLU A 9 -2.20 -14.54 -6.25
CA GLU A 9 -2.87 -15.54 -5.38
C GLU A 9 -1.95 -15.95 -4.21
N ASP A 10 -0.66 -16.23 -4.50
CA ASP A 10 0.33 -16.60 -3.49
C ASP A 10 0.52 -15.47 -2.44
N GLU A 11 0.57 -14.20 -2.86
CA GLU A 11 0.67 -13.03 -1.97
C GLU A 11 -0.58 -12.83 -1.10
N ILE A 12 -1.77 -13.09 -1.65
CA ILE A 12 -3.04 -13.03 -0.89
C ILE A 12 -3.07 -14.11 0.18
N ASP A 13 -2.68 -15.34 -0.18
CA ASP A 13 -2.66 -16.46 0.76
C ASP A 13 -1.66 -16.23 1.91
N GLU A 14 -0.50 -15.65 1.62
CA GLU A 14 0.48 -15.25 2.64
C GLU A 14 -0.10 -14.19 3.59
N ALA A 15 -0.73 -13.15 3.05
CA ALA A 15 -1.35 -12.10 3.86
C ALA A 15 -2.47 -12.65 4.76
N LEU A 16 -3.30 -13.56 4.24
CA LEU A 16 -4.35 -14.23 5.01
C LEU A 16 -3.76 -15.14 6.09
N ALA A 17 -2.69 -15.88 5.79
CA ALA A 17 -2.04 -16.78 6.74
C ALA A 17 -1.52 -16.03 7.98
N TYR A 18 -1.01 -14.81 7.81
CA TYR A 18 -0.58 -13.94 8.91
C TYR A 18 -1.71 -13.64 9.91
N HIS A 19 -2.95 -13.58 9.44
CA HIS A 19 -4.15 -13.37 10.25
C HIS A 19 -4.99 -14.65 10.45
N GLN A 20 -4.38 -15.83 10.33
CA GLN A 20 -5.06 -17.13 10.54
C GLN A 20 -6.28 -17.33 9.64
N GLY A 21 -6.26 -16.73 8.44
CA GLY A 21 -7.37 -16.76 7.48
C GLY A 21 -8.48 -15.75 7.76
N ASP A 22 -8.36 -14.89 8.79
CA ASP A 22 -9.35 -13.84 9.02
C ASP A 22 -9.22 -12.72 7.98
N VAL A 23 -10.09 -12.78 6.98
CA VAL A 23 -10.18 -11.81 5.88
C VAL A 23 -10.45 -10.39 6.40
N ARG A 24 -11.28 -10.22 7.44
CA ARG A 24 -11.61 -8.88 7.96
C ARG A 24 -10.42 -8.27 8.69
N ALA A 25 -9.72 -9.07 9.50
CA ALA A 25 -8.50 -8.63 10.18
C ALA A 25 -7.40 -8.27 9.17
N THR A 26 -7.24 -9.08 8.11
CA THR A 26 -6.26 -8.84 7.03
C THR A 26 -6.55 -7.53 6.30
N ILE A 27 -7.80 -7.31 5.86
CA ILE A 27 -8.18 -6.07 5.17
C ILE A 27 -7.99 -4.86 6.10
N ALA A 28 -8.36 -4.98 7.38
CA ALA A 28 -8.17 -3.90 8.35
C ALA A 28 -6.69 -3.54 8.53
N ALA A 29 -5.81 -4.54 8.59
CA ALA A 29 -4.37 -4.34 8.68
C ALA A 29 -3.80 -3.65 7.43
N LEU A 30 -4.15 -4.13 6.23
CA LEU A 30 -3.69 -3.53 4.96
C LEU A 30 -4.16 -2.09 4.79
N LEU A 31 -5.39 -1.77 5.21
CA LEU A 31 -5.89 -0.39 5.19
C LEU A 31 -5.12 0.49 6.18
N ALA A 32 -4.83 -0.01 7.39
CA ALA A 32 -4.05 0.73 8.38
C ALA A 32 -2.61 0.98 7.91
N GLU A 33 -1.98 -0.04 7.30
CA GLU A 33 -0.63 0.07 6.74
C GLU A 33 -0.59 1.04 5.56
N ARG A 34 -1.58 1.00 4.66
CA ARG A 34 -1.72 1.98 3.58
C ARG A 34 -1.79 3.41 4.12
N GLU A 35 -2.62 3.67 5.13
CA GLU A 35 -2.72 5.00 5.74
C GLU A 35 -1.40 5.41 6.44
N PHE A 36 -0.69 4.47 7.04
CA PHE A 36 0.66 4.72 7.58
C PHE A 36 1.65 5.12 6.47
N LEU A 37 1.74 4.35 5.39
CA LEU A 37 2.64 4.61 4.27
C LEU A 37 2.35 5.95 3.58
N LEU A 38 1.06 6.31 3.44
CA LEU A 38 0.69 7.61 2.89
C LEU A 38 1.17 8.78 3.76
N ARG A 39 1.11 8.65 5.08
CA ARG A 39 1.65 9.66 6.00
C ARG A 39 3.17 9.74 5.94
N GLU A 40 3.86 8.61 5.86
CA GLU A 40 5.32 8.59 5.70
C GLU A 40 5.75 9.28 4.40
N ILE A 41 5.02 9.04 3.32
CA ILE A 41 5.25 9.71 2.05
C ILE A 41 5.01 11.23 2.16
N GLU A 42 3.98 11.66 2.88
CA GLU A 42 3.71 13.08 3.14
C GLU A 42 4.87 13.72 3.91
N TYR A 43 5.32 13.09 5.00
CA TYR A 43 6.47 13.58 5.78
C TYR A 43 7.75 13.65 4.96
N ALA A 44 8.03 12.60 4.18
CA ALA A 44 9.17 12.59 3.29
C ALA A 44 9.09 13.73 2.27
N SER A 45 7.90 13.99 1.72
CA SER A 45 7.67 15.08 0.76
C SER A 45 7.88 16.47 1.38
N LEU A 46 7.57 16.65 2.66
CA LEU A 46 7.84 17.90 3.39
C LEU A 46 9.34 18.10 3.68
N ALA A 47 10.06 17.02 3.96
CA ALA A 47 11.49 17.07 4.25
C ALA A 47 12.35 17.29 2.98
N MET A 48 11.85 16.87 1.81
CA MET A 48 12.56 17.02 0.54
C MET A 48 12.42 18.44 -0.03
N SER A 49 13.54 19.06 -0.40
CA SER A 49 13.50 20.33 -1.14
C SER A 49 12.94 20.14 -2.55
N TYR A 50 12.35 21.20 -3.13
CA TYR A 50 11.76 21.18 -4.48
C TYR A 50 12.72 20.62 -5.55
N GLY A 51 14.03 20.88 -5.41
CA GLY A 51 15.07 20.39 -6.31
C GLY A 51 15.47 18.92 -6.10
N PHE A 52 15.35 18.40 -4.88
CA PHE A 52 15.78 17.04 -4.53
C PHE A 52 14.86 15.96 -5.12
N ALA A 53 13.54 16.19 -5.11
CA ALA A 53 12.55 15.26 -5.66
C ALA A 53 12.19 15.53 -7.14
N ARG A 54 12.85 16.49 -7.81
CA ARG A 54 12.53 16.95 -9.19
C ARG A 54 11.03 17.23 -9.40
N GLY A 55 10.38 17.87 -8.42
CA GLY A 55 8.96 18.21 -8.51
C GLY A 55 7.98 17.03 -8.38
N TRP A 56 8.44 15.85 -7.96
CA TRP A 56 7.55 14.74 -7.61
C TRP A 56 6.60 15.14 -6.48
N LYS A 57 5.33 14.81 -6.63
CA LYS A 57 4.31 14.95 -5.59
C LYS A 57 3.63 13.61 -5.36
N PRO A 58 3.30 13.26 -4.11
CA PRO A 58 2.62 12.00 -3.84
C PRO A 58 1.24 11.98 -4.48
N GLY A 59 1.01 11.00 -5.35
CA GLY A 59 -0.26 10.80 -6.03
C GLY A 59 -1.30 10.24 -5.06
N GLN A 60 -2.30 11.05 -4.72
CA GLN A 60 -3.49 10.57 -4.02
C GLN A 60 -4.39 9.88 -5.05
N GLN A 61 -4.35 8.54 -5.12
CA GLN A 61 -5.33 7.78 -5.90
C GLN A 61 -6.70 7.95 -5.24
N LYS A 62 -7.49 8.93 -5.70
CA LYS A 62 -8.89 9.07 -5.31
C LYS A 62 -9.67 7.93 -5.96
N ILE A 63 -10.04 6.93 -5.19
CA ILE A 63 -11.02 5.94 -5.63
C ILE A 63 -12.36 6.68 -5.68
N VAL A 64 -12.79 7.07 -6.88
CA VAL A 64 -14.13 7.58 -7.13
C VAL A 64 -15.08 6.40 -6.95
N ARG A 65 -16.02 6.52 -6.00
CA ARG A 65 -17.09 5.55 -5.77
C ARG A 65 -18.18 5.68 -6.83
#